data_AF-A0A2V8TW70-F1
#
_entry.id   AF-A0A2V8TW70-F1
#
_cell.length_a   1.000
_cell.length_b   1.000
_cell.length_c   1.000
_cell.angle_alpha   90.00
_cell.angle_beta   90.00
_cell.angle_gamma   90.00
#
_symmetry.space_group_name_H-M   'P 1'
#
loop_
_entity.id
_entity.type
_entity.pdbx_description
1 polymer ?
#
loop_
_entity_poly.entity_id
_entity_poly.type
_entity_poly.pdbx_seq_one_letter_code
_entity_poly.pdbx_strand_id
1 'polypeptide(L)'
;MELRPEVGTMSRDGRLRRRILPGLGLDEQRHVYYYALLPNLLLSLHPDYVMTHTVWPQGTGRSEVVCEFLFDPEEVARPGFDPSDAVDFWDLTNRQDWRACELAYQGTQSGGYTRGRLSPLEWMVHIFDNFVADRLTGKDRPTPLRRTSI
;
A
#
# COMPACT_ATOMS: atom_id res chain seq x y z
N MET A 1 -2.58 -3.32 -11.10
CA MET A 1 -1.70 -4.48 -11.31
C MET A 1 -2.58 -5.61 -11.82
N GLU A 2 -2.29 -6.18 -12.97
CA GLU A 2 -3.02 -7.34 -13.49
C GLU A 2 -2.53 -8.63 -12.81
N LEU A 3 -3.46 -9.49 -12.42
CA LEU A 3 -3.17 -10.82 -11.88
C LEU A 3 -2.88 -11.79 -13.01
N ARG A 4 -1.81 -12.58 -12.87
CA ARG A 4 -1.46 -13.63 -13.85
C ARG A 4 -2.63 -14.60 -14.07
N PRO A 5 -2.77 -15.21 -15.26
CA PRO A 5 -3.90 -16.08 -15.60
C PRO A 5 -4.29 -17.09 -14.50
N GLU A 6 -3.29 -17.72 -13.89
CA GLU A 6 -3.38 -18.75 -12.84
C GLU A 6 -3.62 -18.22 -11.42
N VAL A 7 -3.52 -16.91 -11.22
CA VAL A 7 -3.67 -16.24 -9.92
C VAL A 7 -5.05 -15.57 -9.85
N GLY A 8 -5.85 -15.96 -8.86
CA GLY A 8 -7.18 -15.42 -8.62
C GLY A 8 -7.21 -14.26 -7.63
N THR A 9 -6.24 -14.16 -6.73
CA THR A 9 -6.12 -13.05 -5.77
C THR A 9 -4.69 -12.95 -5.20
N MET A 10 -4.43 -11.92 -4.40
CA MET A 10 -3.22 -11.80 -3.59
C MET A 10 -3.40 -12.60 -2.29
N SER A 11 -2.91 -13.83 -2.30
CA SER A 11 -2.87 -14.74 -1.15
C SER A 11 -1.61 -15.60 -1.25
N ARG A 12 -1.29 -16.36 -0.20
CA ARG A 12 -0.08 -17.20 -0.16
C ARG A 12 0.11 -18.12 -1.37
N ASP A 13 -0.98 -18.67 -1.91
CA ASP A 13 -0.96 -19.60 -3.04
C ASP A 13 -1.69 -19.05 -4.28
N GLY A 14 -2.13 -17.79 -4.24
CA GLY A 14 -2.85 -17.13 -5.32
C GLY A 14 -4.26 -17.67 -5.58
N ARG A 15 -4.75 -18.63 -4.78
CA ARG A 15 -6.08 -19.22 -4.99
C ARG A 15 -7.17 -18.31 -4.45
N LEU A 16 -8.22 -18.15 -5.23
CA LEU A 16 -9.44 -17.46 -4.84
C LEU A 16 -10.31 -18.41 -3.98
N ARG A 17 -10.54 -18.04 -2.72
CA ARG A 17 -11.34 -18.84 -1.76
C ARG A 17 -12.71 -18.23 -1.44
N ARG A 18 -12.85 -16.93 -1.69
CA ARG A 18 -14.05 -16.13 -1.37
C ARG A 18 -14.69 -15.69 -2.68
N ARG A 19 -15.96 -15.28 -2.63
CA ARG A 19 -16.56 -14.63 -3.80
C ARG A 19 -15.84 -13.33 -4.12
N ILE A 20 -15.81 -13.03 -5.41
CA ILE A 20 -15.49 -11.72 -5.93
C ILE A 20 -16.52 -10.72 -5.39
N LEU A 21 -16.05 -9.53 -5.01
CA LEU A 21 -16.89 -8.45 -4.52
C LEU A 21 -17.97 -8.08 -5.56
N PRO A 22 -19.21 -7.81 -5.13
CA PRO A 22 -20.30 -7.51 -6.06
C PRO A 22 -20.06 -6.19 -6.80
N GLY A 23 -20.49 -6.14 -8.06
CA GLY A 23 -20.43 -4.93 -8.88
C GLY A 23 -19.13 -4.73 -9.68
N LEU A 24 -18.13 -5.60 -9.52
CA LEU A 24 -16.89 -5.55 -10.29
C LEU A 24 -17.08 -6.07 -11.72
N GLY A 25 -16.65 -5.30 -12.72
CA GLY A 25 -16.56 -5.70 -14.12
C GLY A 25 -15.48 -6.76 -14.36
N LEU A 26 -15.53 -7.45 -15.52
CA LEU A 26 -14.61 -8.55 -15.83
C LEU A 26 -13.13 -8.16 -15.76
N ASP A 27 -12.81 -6.92 -16.11
CA ASP A 27 -11.44 -6.39 -16.02
C ASP A 27 -11.01 -6.20 -14.56
N GLU A 28 -11.85 -5.58 -13.73
CA GLU A 28 -11.56 -5.31 -12.31
C GLU A 28 -11.37 -6.60 -11.51
N GLN A 29 -12.09 -7.66 -11.88
CA GLN A 29 -11.92 -9.00 -11.30
C GLN A 29 -10.52 -9.59 -11.51
N ARG A 30 -9.77 -9.06 -12.47
CA ARG A 30 -8.40 -9.48 -12.82
C ARG A 30 -7.33 -8.50 -12.35
N HIS A 31 -7.73 -7.44 -11.65
CA HIS A 31 -6.83 -6.37 -11.25
C HIS A 31 -6.81 -6.15 -9.74
N VAL A 32 -5.64 -5.74 -9.26
CA VAL A 32 -5.45 -5.16 -7.95
C VAL A 32 -5.06 -3.70 -8.12
N TYR A 33 -5.75 -2.80 -7.45
CA TYR A 33 -5.48 -1.36 -7.52
C TYR A 33 -4.88 -0.87 -6.21
N TYR A 34 -3.76 -0.16 -6.31
CA TYR A 34 -3.07 0.42 -5.17
C TYR A 34 -3.12 1.94 -5.27
N TYR A 35 -3.58 2.60 -4.21
CA TYR A 35 -3.68 4.04 -4.12
C TYR A 35 -3.00 4.55 -2.85
N ALA A 36 -2.28 5.66 -2.97
CA ALA A 36 -1.82 6.44 -1.83
C ALA A 36 -2.70 7.69 -1.70
N LEU A 37 -3.54 7.71 -0.67
CA LEU A 37 -4.40 8.83 -0.31
C LEU A 37 -3.71 9.61 0.81
N LEU A 38 -3.02 10.68 0.43
CA LEU A 38 -2.25 11.49 1.36
C LEU A 38 -3.18 12.24 2.34
N PRO A 39 -2.80 12.34 3.63
CA PRO A 39 -1.44 12.13 4.13
C PRO A 39 -1.11 10.71 4.61
N ASN A 40 -2.09 9.86 4.90
CA ASN A 40 -1.82 8.69 5.75
C ASN A 40 -2.54 7.38 5.36
N LEU A 41 -3.28 7.33 4.25
CA LEU A 41 -4.01 6.11 3.85
C LEU A 41 -3.38 5.49 2.61
N LEU A 42 -3.02 4.21 2.70
CA LEU A 42 -2.79 3.35 1.54
C LEU A 42 -3.99 2.43 1.37
N LEU A 43 -4.54 2.39 0.16
CA LEU A 43 -5.74 1.62 -0.18
C LEU A 43 -5.38 0.59 -1.24
N SER A 44 -5.60 -0.68 -0.91
CA SER A 44 -5.37 -1.82 -1.79
C SER A 44 -6.72 -2.50 -2.07
N LEU A 45 -7.17 -2.40 -3.32
CA LEU A 45 -8.43 -2.97 -3.78
C LEU A 45 -8.15 -4.27 -4.51
N HIS A 46 -8.49 -5.40 -3.89
CA HIS A 46 -8.41 -6.73 -4.48
C HIS A 46 -9.79 -7.18 -4.99
N PRO A 47 -9.87 -8.18 -5.87
CA PRO A 47 -11.14 -8.68 -6.38
C PRO A 47 -12.09 -9.21 -5.30
N ASP A 48 -11.58 -9.71 -4.18
CA ASP A 48 -12.31 -10.46 -3.15
C ASP A 48 -12.10 -9.94 -1.72
N TYR A 49 -11.36 -8.83 -1.55
CA TYR A 49 -11.21 -8.10 -0.30
C TYR A 49 -10.65 -6.70 -0.53
N VAL A 50 -10.77 -5.84 0.47
CA VAL A 50 -10.06 -4.56 0.53
C VAL A 50 -9.09 -4.60 1.70
N MET A 51 -7.87 -4.10 1.49
CA MET A 51 -6.90 -3.90 2.54
C MET A 51 -6.54 -2.42 2.62
N THR A 52 -6.55 -1.88 3.84
CA THR A 52 -6.10 -0.52 4.11
C THR A 52 -4.87 -0.54 5.01
N HIS A 53 -3.98 0.43 4.81
CA HIS A 53 -2.98 0.79 5.81
C HIS A 53 -3.17 2.25 6.18
N THR A 54 -3.35 2.52 7.47
CA THR A 54 -3.25 3.89 7.98
C THR A 54 -1.97 4.09 8.78
N VAL A 55 -1.23 5.14 8.45
CA VAL A 55 0.09 5.45 9.05
C VAL A 55 -0.03 6.63 10.01
N TRP A 56 0.16 6.37 11.30
CA TRP A 56 0.04 7.36 12.37
C TRP A 56 1.42 7.69 12.95
N PRO A 57 1.91 8.93 12.82
CA PRO A 57 3.21 9.30 13.36
C PRO A 57 3.15 9.29 14.90
N GLN A 58 4.13 8.64 15.53
CA GLN A 58 4.29 8.57 16.99
C GLN A 58 5.48 9.41 17.49
N GLY A 59 6.17 10.08 16.56
CA GLY A 59 7.36 10.88 16.81
C GLY A 59 8.39 10.68 15.70
N THR A 60 9.55 11.33 15.82
CA THR A 60 10.64 11.14 14.87
C THR A 60 11.12 9.68 14.90
N GLY A 61 11.20 9.05 13.72
CA GLY A 61 11.69 7.67 13.59
C GLY A 61 10.71 6.59 14.03
N ARG A 62 9.47 6.93 14.38
CA ARG A 62 8.47 5.96 14.82
C ARG A 62 7.07 6.29 14.27
N SER A 63 6.45 5.30 13.65
CA SER A 63 5.06 5.34 13.22
C SER A 63 4.34 4.07 13.65
N GLU A 64 3.05 4.18 13.88
CA GLU A 64 2.13 3.06 13.98
C GLU A 64 1.47 2.85 12.62
N VAL A 65 1.39 1.60 12.16
CA VAL A 65 0.69 1.25 10.92
C VAL A 65 -0.45 0.31 11.28
N VAL A 66 -1.69 0.76 11.09
CA VAL A 66 -2.88 -0.07 11.28
C VAL A 66 -3.25 -0.67 9.92
N CYS A 67 -3.19 -1.99 9.82
CA CYS A 67 -3.58 -2.74 8.64
C CYS A 67 -4.97 -3.36 8.88
N GLU A 68 -5.96 -3.01 8.07
CA GLU A 68 -7.32 -3.54 8.18
C GLU A 68 -7.68 -4.32 6.93
N PHE A 69 -8.41 -5.42 7.12
CA PHE A 69 -8.96 -6.24 6.05
C PHE A 69 -10.48 -6.16 6.08
N LEU A 70 -11.06 -5.77 4.96
CA LEU A 70 -12.48 -5.65 4.77
C LEU A 70 -12.93 -6.71 3.76
N PHE A 71 -13.87 -7.55 4.19
CA PHE A 71 -14.43 -8.63 3.39
C PHE A 71 -15.93 -8.43 3.20
N ASP A 72 -16.49 -9.08 2.19
CA ASP A 72 -17.93 -9.10 1.98
C ASP A 72 -18.65 -9.67 3.23
N PRO A 73 -19.64 -8.96 3.82
CA PRO A 73 -20.31 -9.41 5.03
C PRO A 73 -20.97 -10.79 4.91
N GLU A 74 -21.45 -11.15 3.73
CA GLU A 74 -22.05 -12.47 3.49
C GLU A 74 -20.98 -13.57 3.43
N GLU A 75 -19.75 -13.28 2.99
CA GLU A 75 -18.63 -14.23 3.10
C GLU A 75 -18.23 -14.43 4.56
N VAL A 76 -18.11 -13.32 5.32
CA VAL A 76 -17.75 -13.35 6.74
C VAL A 76 -18.77 -14.14 7.56
N ALA A 77 -20.05 -14.09 7.19
CA ALA A 77 -21.12 -14.81 7.87
C ALA A 77 -21.13 -16.33 7.58
N ARG A 78 -20.33 -16.84 6.64
CA ARG A 78 -20.32 -18.27 6.29
C ARG A 78 -19.66 -19.12 7.38
N PRO A 79 -20.20 -20.31 7.69
CA PRO A 79 -19.51 -21.28 8.54
C PRO A 79 -18.13 -21.62 7.96
N GLY A 80 -17.10 -21.54 8.79
CA GLY A 80 -15.73 -21.83 8.37
C GLY A 80 -15.05 -20.72 7.56
N PHE A 81 -15.59 -19.49 7.58
CA PHE A 81 -14.86 -18.33 7.05
C PHE A 81 -13.49 -18.20 7.71
N ASP A 82 -12.45 -18.13 6.87
CA ASP A 82 -11.07 -18.00 7.29
C ASP A 82 -10.34 -17.01 6.37
N PRO A 83 -9.91 -15.84 6.87
CA PRO A 83 -9.17 -14.85 6.09
C PRO A 83 -7.64 -15.07 6.11
N SER A 84 -7.15 -16.12 6.76
CA SER A 84 -5.71 -16.35 7.00
C SER A 84 -4.88 -16.35 5.71
N ASP A 85 -5.44 -16.80 4.59
CA ASP A 85 -4.74 -16.91 3.31
C ASP A 85 -4.22 -15.56 2.77
N ALA A 86 -4.98 -14.48 2.97
CA ALA A 86 -4.58 -13.11 2.66
C ALA A 86 -3.89 -12.41 3.84
N VAL A 87 -4.38 -12.61 5.06
CA VAL A 87 -3.80 -11.97 6.25
C VAL A 87 -2.34 -12.42 6.46
N ASP A 88 -2.06 -13.72 6.38
CA ASP A 88 -0.70 -14.26 6.58
C ASP A 88 0.24 -13.95 5.42
N PHE A 89 -0.30 -13.69 4.23
CA PHE A 89 0.47 -13.21 3.09
C PHE A 89 0.94 -11.76 3.32
N TRP A 90 0.01 -10.90 3.75
CA TRP A 90 0.29 -9.50 3.96
C TRP A 90 1.01 -9.20 5.27
N ASP A 91 0.82 -9.98 6.34
CA ASP A 91 1.65 -9.85 7.56
C ASP A 91 3.13 -10.07 7.23
N LEU A 92 3.43 -11.10 6.44
CA LEU A 92 4.81 -11.35 5.99
C LEU A 92 5.35 -10.20 5.15
N THR A 93 4.60 -9.76 4.14
CA THR A 93 4.98 -8.66 3.25
C THR A 93 5.19 -7.36 4.04
N ASN A 94 4.26 -7.02 4.94
CA ASN A 94 4.33 -5.83 5.79
C ASN A 94 5.56 -5.85 6.69
N ARG A 95 5.90 -6.99 7.30
CA ARG A 95 7.11 -7.13 8.12
C ARG A 95 8.40 -6.90 7.32
N GLN A 96 8.42 -7.35 6.07
CA GLN A 96 9.56 -7.10 5.18
C GLN A 96 9.69 -5.60 4.86
N ASP A 97 8.58 -4.93 4.54
CA ASP A 97 8.55 -3.49 4.28
C ASP A 97 8.96 -2.67 5.52
N TRP A 98 8.43 -3.00 6.70
CA TRP A 98 8.82 -2.36 7.95
C TRP A 98 10.31 -2.47 8.20
N ARG A 99 10.88 -3.66 8.00
CA ARG A 99 12.31 -3.88 8.18
C ARG A 99 13.14 -3.04 7.20
N ALA A 100 12.70 -2.92 5.94
CA ALA A 100 13.36 -2.06 4.96
C ALA A 100 13.29 -0.58 5.36
N CYS A 101 12.13 -0.09 5.83
CA CYS A 101 11.96 1.27 6.32
C CYS A 101 12.84 1.58 7.54
N GLU A 102 12.91 0.66 8.51
CA GLU A 102 13.77 0.79 9.68
C GLU A 102 15.25 0.90 9.30
N LEU A 103 15.72 0.02 8.40
CA LEU A 103 17.10 0.04 7.90
C LEU A 103 17.40 1.33 7.13
N ALA A 104 16.47 1.77 6.27
CA ALA A 104 16.61 3.02 5.55
C ALA A 104 16.71 4.21 6.53
N TYR A 105 15.82 4.27 7.53
CA TYR A 105 15.86 5.29 8.56
C TYR A 105 17.18 5.27 9.34
N GLN A 106 17.65 4.09 9.79
CA GLN A 106 18.95 3.95 10.45
C GLN A 106 20.10 4.49 9.58
N GLY A 107 20.09 4.21 8.28
CA GLY A 107 21.07 4.75 7.33
C GLY A 107 21.07 6.28 7.27
N THR A 108 19.90 6.92 7.35
CA THR A 108 19.81 8.40 7.35
C THR A 108 20.41 9.07 8.59
N GLN A 109 20.58 8.32 9.69
CA GLN A 109 21.17 8.83 10.93
C GLN A 109 22.72 8.84 10.90
N SER A 110 23.33 8.26 9.87
CA SER A 110 24.79 8.29 9.70
C SER A 110 25.30 9.69 9.36
N GLY A 111 26.42 10.11 9.97
CA GLY A 111 27.07 11.38 9.64
C GLY A 111 27.62 11.46 8.21
N GLY A 112 27.76 10.32 7.52
CA GLY A 112 28.14 10.26 6.10
C GLY A 112 26.96 10.24 5.13
N TYR A 113 25.72 10.26 5.63
CA TYR A 113 24.53 10.23 4.78
C TYR A 113 24.42 11.51 3.94
N THR A 114 24.17 11.34 2.65
CA THR A 114 23.78 12.41 1.74
C THR A 114 22.56 11.97 0.94
N ARG A 115 21.70 12.90 0.54
CA ARG A 115 20.46 12.56 -0.17
C ARG A 115 20.78 11.89 -1.51
N GLY A 116 20.19 10.71 -1.73
CA GLY A 116 20.25 10.01 -3.01
C GLY A 116 19.40 10.66 -4.10
N ARG A 117 19.49 10.12 -5.32
CA ARG A 117 18.60 10.50 -6.44
C ARG A 117 17.50 9.47 -6.57
N LEU A 118 16.27 9.94 -6.81
CA LEU A 118 15.14 9.08 -7.15
C LEU A 118 15.27 8.61 -8.60
N SER A 119 14.98 7.33 -8.84
CA SER A 119 14.82 6.76 -10.16
C SER A 119 13.50 7.21 -10.80
N PRO A 120 13.34 7.10 -12.14
CA PRO A 120 12.06 7.38 -12.80
C PRO A 120 10.89 6.52 -12.29
N LEU A 121 11.18 5.34 -11.73
CA LEU A 121 10.17 4.44 -11.18
C LEU A 121 9.65 4.91 -9.81
N GLU A 122 10.38 5.78 -9.11
CA GLU A 122 10.04 6.31 -7.79
C GLU A 122 9.25 7.64 -7.86
N TRP A 123 8.53 7.86 -8.96
CA TRP A 123 7.75 9.09 -9.17
C TRP A 123 6.69 9.33 -8.07
N MET A 124 6.13 8.27 -7.47
CA MET A 124 5.22 8.41 -6.33
C MET A 124 5.92 8.92 -5.06
N VAL A 125 7.16 8.49 -4.82
CA VAL A 125 7.99 9.01 -3.71
C VAL A 125 8.27 10.49 -3.94
N HIS A 126 8.58 10.88 -5.18
CA HIS A 126 8.77 12.28 -5.53
C HIS A 126 7.52 13.14 -5.27
N ILE A 127 6.33 12.62 -5.59
CA ILE A 127 5.06 13.31 -5.30
C ILE A 127 4.87 13.48 -3.79
N PHE A 128 5.15 12.45 -3.00
CA PHE A 128 5.05 12.52 -1.54
C PHE A 128 6.03 13.54 -0.94
N ASP A 129 7.29 13.53 -1.37
CA ASP A 129 8.31 14.51 -0.95
C ASP A 129 7.84 15.95 -1.20
N ASN A 130 7.29 16.22 -2.39
CA ASN A 130 6.77 17.54 -2.73
C ASN A 130 5.54 17.91 -1.90
N PHE A 131 4.63 16.95 -1.66
CA PHE A 131 3.48 17.17 -0.78
C PHE A 131 3.92 17.59 0.63
N VAL A 132 4.89 16.88 1.22
CA VAL A 132 5.43 17.23 2.55
C VAL A 132 6.09 18.61 2.51
N ALA A 133 6.95 18.87 1.52
CA ALA A 133 7.65 20.15 1.37
C ALA A 133 6.67 21.34 1.22
N ASP A 134 5.63 21.20 0.41
CA ASP A 134 4.63 22.26 0.20
C ASP A 134 3.87 22.58 1.50
N ARG A 135 3.57 21.55 2.32
CA ARG A 135 2.91 21.73 3.62
C ARG A 135 3.82 22.37 4.66
N LEU A 136 5.09 21.96 4.71
CA LEU A 136 6.07 22.54 5.63
C LEU A 136 6.43 24.00 5.27
N THR A 137 6.37 24.35 3.99
CA THR A 137 6.69 25.71 3.50
C THR A 137 5.47 26.63 3.38
N GLY A 138 4.26 26.14 3.69
CA GLY A 138 3.04 26.95 3.66
C GLY A 138 2.66 27.43 2.25
N LYS A 139 2.96 26.64 1.22
CA LYS A 139 2.78 27.04 -0.18
C LYS A 139 1.30 27.06 -0.56
N ASP A 140 0.80 28.18 -1.08
CA ASP A 140 -0.62 28.37 -1.43
C ASP A 140 -1.10 27.44 -2.56
N ARG A 141 -0.20 27.07 -3.48
CA ARG A 141 -0.51 26.20 -4.63
C ARG A 141 0.34 24.93 -4.55
N PRO A 142 -0.29 23.74 -4.56
CA PRO A 142 0.44 22.48 -4.58
C PRO A 142 1.35 22.38 -5.81
N THR A 143 2.51 21.75 -5.61
CA THR A 143 3.43 21.39 -6.68
C THR A 143 2.69 20.47 -7.66
N PRO A 144 2.66 20.80 -8.96
CA PRO A 144 1.90 20.02 -9.93
C PRO A 144 2.38 18.56 -10.00
N LEU A 145 1.43 17.63 -10.07
CA LEU A 145 1.69 16.22 -10.35
C LEU A 145 2.13 16.07 -11.81
N ARG A 146 3.42 16.27 -12.09
CA ARG A 146 4.00 15.93 -13.38
C ARG A 146 4.55 14.52 -13.28
N ARG A 147 4.04 13.62 -14.12
CA ARG A 147 4.75 12.37 -14.42
C ARG A 147 6.03 12.82 -15.10
N THR A 148 7.18 12.65 -14.45
CA THR A 148 8.47 12.93 -15.08
C THR A 148 8.65 11.90 -16.19
N SER A 149 8.17 12.21 -17.39
CA SER A 149 8.58 11.51 -18.60
C SER A 149 10.04 11.87 -18.81
N ILE A 150 10.95 11.00 -18.39
CA ILE A 150 12.34 11.02 -18.84
C ILE A 150 12.41 10.09 -20.05
#